data_AF-A0A3D1KYM3-F1
#
_entry.id   AF-A0A3D1KYM3-F1
#
_cell.length_a   1.000
_cell.length_b   1.000
_cell.length_c   1.000
_cell.angle_alpha   90.00
_cell.angle_beta   90.00
_cell.angle_gamma   90.00
#
_symmetry.space_group_name_H-M   'P 1'
#
loop_
_entity.id
_entity.type
_entity.pdbx_description
1 polymer ?
#
loop_
_entity_poly.entity_id
_entity_poly.type
_entity_poly.pdbx_seq_one_letter_code
_entity_poly.pdbx_strand_id
1 'polypeptide(L)'
;FIEYAVNSLDAMGIPVITPAGALGCHIDAMGFLPQVPQHQYPAGALAAALYIVSGARGMERGTISSIRDESGNDILADVELLRLAFPRRVFTLSQT
;
A
#
# COMPACT_ATOMS: atom_id res chain seq x y z
N PHE A 1 0.97 9.74 -13.33
CA PHE A 1 1.26 8.41 -12.75
C PHE A 1 0.43 8.12 -11.52
N ILE A 2 0.55 8.91 -10.44
CA ILE A 2 -0.21 8.63 -9.21
C ILE A 2 -1.72 8.66 -9.47
N GLU A 3 -2.25 9.76 -10.02
CA GLU A 3 -3.67 9.88 -10.38
C GLU A 3 -4.15 8.75 -11.30
N TYR A 4 -3.40 8.50 -12.39
CA TYR A 4 -3.70 7.40 -13.31
C TYR A 4 -3.79 6.04 -12.58
N ALA A 5 -2.83 5.72 -11.70
CA ALA A 5 -2.81 4.47 -10.96
C ALA A 5 -3.99 4.38 -9.99
N VAL A 6 -4.29 5.44 -9.24
CA VAL A 6 -5.42 5.50 -8.31
C VAL A 6 -6.74 5.28 -9.06
N ASN A 7 -6.99 6.04 -10.13
CA ASN A 7 -8.22 5.93 -10.91
C ASN A 7 -8.36 4.56 -11.59
N SER A 8 -7.25 3.96 -12.03
CA SER A 8 -7.28 2.62 -12.64
C SER A 8 -7.60 1.54 -11.61
N LEU A 9 -7.02 1.61 -10.41
CA LEU A 9 -7.30 0.66 -9.34
C LEU A 9 -8.73 0.80 -8.81
N ASP A 10 -9.20 2.04 -8.62
CA ASP A 10 -10.58 2.32 -8.20
C ASP A 10 -11.59 1.80 -9.21
N ALA A 11 -11.35 2.00 -10.52
CA ALA A 11 -12.18 1.45 -11.59
C ALA A 11 -12.18 -0.10 -11.63
N MET A 12 -11.14 -0.76 -11.10
CA MET A 12 -11.08 -2.21 -10.94
C MET A 12 -11.71 -2.71 -9.63
N GLY A 13 -12.22 -1.81 -8.78
CA GLY A 13 -12.77 -2.15 -7.46
C GLY A 13 -11.70 -2.51 -6.43
N ILE A 14 -10.44 -2.15 -6.68
CA ILE A 14 -9.36 -2.34 -5.71
C ILE A 14 -9.43 -1.22 -4.66
N PRO A 15 -9.48 -1.54 -3.36
CA PRO A 15 -9.59 -0.55 -2.30
C PRO A 15 -8.33 0.33 -2.26
N VAL A 16 -8.49 1.58 -2.67
CA VAL A 16 -7.42 2.56 -2.82
C VAL A 16 -7.85 3.89 -2.23
N ILE A 17 -6.92 4.63 -1.63
CA ILE A 17 -7.21 5.94 -1.05
C ILE A 17 -7.47 6.95 -2.17
N THR A 18 -8.67 7.55 -2.12
CA THR A 18 -9.12 8.59 -3.05
C THR A 18 -9.43 9.91 -2.32
N PRO A 19 -9.29 11.07 -2.99
CA PRO A 19 -8.69 11.25 -4.31
C PRO A 19 -7.16 11.04 -4.29
N ALA A 20 -6.56 10.98 -5.48
CA ALA A 20 -5.12 10.78 -5.61
C ALA A 20 -4.30 11.88 -4.91
N GLY A 21 -3.36 11.47 -4.05
CA GLY A 21 -2.44 12.38 -3.35
C GLY A 21 -1.13 12.65 -4.09
N ALA A 22 -0.26 13.48 -3.51
CA ALA A 22 1.03 13.85 -4.10
C ALA A 22 2.18 12.85 -3.81
N LEU A 23 2.03 12.00 -2.80
CA LEU A 23 3.11 11.16 -2.26
C LEU A 23 3.14 9.73 -2.82
N GLY A 24 2.08 9.30 -3.49
CA GLY A 24 1.96 7.94 -4.02
C GLY A 24 0.50 7.49 -4.13
N CYS A 25 0.31 6.34 -4.79
CA CYS A 25 -0.93 5.60 -4.74
C CYS A 25 -0.92 4.71 -3.49
N HIS A 26 -1.98 4.71 -2.69
CA HIS A 26 -2.05 3.97 -1.43
C HIS A 26 -3.20 2.97 -1.51
N ILE A 27 -2.89 1.68 -1.50
CA ILE A 27 -3.88 0.61 -1.45
C ILE A 27 -4.20 0.34 0.02
N ASP A 28 -5.49 0.29 0.37
CA ASP A 28 -5.94 -0.09 1.71
C ASP A 28 -5.82 -1.62 1.86
N ALA A 29 -4.85 -2.05 2.65
CA ALA A 29 -4.55 -3.45 2.84
C ALA A 29 -5.59 -4.17 3.71
N MET A 30 -6.29 -3.47 4.61
CA MET A 30 -7.37 -4.07 5.42
C MET A 30 -8.60 -4.33 4.56
N GLY A 31 -8.93 -3.41 3.64
CA GLY A 31 -9.95 -3.64 2.63
C GLY A 31 -9.57 -4.72 1.61
N PHE A 32 -8.28 -4.82 1.24
CA PHE A 32 -7.79 -5.79 0.25
C PHE A 32 -7.69 -7.21 0.82
N LEU A 33 -7.30 -7.35 2.08
CA LEU A 33 -7.09 -8.62 2.79
C LEU A 33 -7.93 -8.69 4.08
N PRO A 34 -9.28 -8.62 4.02
CA PRO A 34 -10.13 -8.56 5.21
C PRO A 34 -10.02 -9.79 6.11
N GLN A 35 -9.53 -10.91 5.58
CA GLN A 35 -9.30 -12.15 6.31
C GLN A 35 -7.98 -12.16 7.13
N VAL A 36 -7.08 -11.22 6.90
CA VAL A 36 -5.79 -11.15 7.59
C VAL A 36 -5.91 -10.22 8.79
N PRO A 37 -5.75 -10.73 10.04
CA PRO A 37 -5.80 -9.87 11.22
C PRO A 37 -4.70 -8.81 11.18
N GLN A 38 -4.98 -7.61 11.68
CA GLN A 38 -4.04 -6.48 11.63
C GLN A 38 -2.69 -6.77 12.31
N HIS A 39 -2.69 -7.51 13.43
CA HIS A 39 -1.47 -7.93 14.13
C HIS A 39 -0.61 -8.94 13.34
N GLN A 40 -1.08 -9.40 12.19
CA GLN A 40 -0.32 -10.22 11.23
C GLN A 40 0.16 -9.39 10.02
N TYR A 41 0.15 -8.06 10.16
CA TYR A 41 0.77 -7.10 9.25
C TYR A 41 0.26 -7.18 7.80
N PRO A 42 -1.04 -6.94 7.54
CA PRO A 42 -1.64 -7.09 6.22
C PRO A 42 -0.97 -6.19 5.16
N ALA A 43 -0.57 -4.96 5.49
CA ALA A 43 0.15 -4.10 4.56
C ALA A 43 1.53 -4.65 4.19
N GLY A 44 2.23 -5.27 5.14
CA GLY A 44 3.50 -5.96 4.91
C GLY A 44 3.34 -7.22 4.05
N ALA A 45 2.31 -8.03 4.35
CA ALA A 45 1.97 -9.21 3.56
C ALA A 45 1.63 -8.84 2.11
N LEU A 46 0.83 -7.79 1.90
CA LEU A 46 0.48 -7.29 0.57
C LEU A 46 1.70 -6.74 -0.17
N ALA A 47 2.58 -6.00 0.51
CA ALA A 47 3.84 -5.51 -0.08
C ALA A 47 4.74 -6.65 -0.57
N ALA A 48 4.88 -7.70 0.24
CA ALA A 48 5.66 -8.89 -0.12
C ALA A 48 5.03 -9.64 -1.30
N ALA A 49 3.71 -9.86 -1.27
CA ALA A 49 2.98 -10.51 -2.35
C ALA A 49 3.14 -9.75 -3.68
N LEU A 50 2.98 -8.42 -3.66
CA LEU A 50 3.16 -7.58 -4.84
C LEU A 50 4.56 -7.76 -5.45
N TYR A 51 5.61 -7.74 -4.62
CA TYR A 51 6.98 -7.92 -5.08
C TYR A 51 7.19 -9.29 -5.72
N ILE A 52 6.68 -10.36 -5.08
CA ILE A 52 6.81 -11.74 -5.57
C ILE A 52 6.16 -11.89 -6.95
N VAL A 53 4.95 -11.33 -7.15
CA VAL A 53 4.19 -11.55 -8.40
C VAL A 53 4.56 -10.62 -9.54
N SER A 54 5.12 -9.43 -9.25
CA SER A 54 5.33 -8.39 -10.26
C SER A 54 6.75 -7.85 -10.37
N GLY A 55 7.61 -8.12 -9.37
CA GLY A 55 8.89 -7.44 -9.22
C GLY A 55 8.79 -5.96 -8.78
N ALA A 56 7.57 -5.40 -8.67
CA ALA A 56 7.36 -4.05 -8.18
C ALA A 56 7.45 -4.01 -6.65
N ARG A 57 8.28 -3.12 -6.13
CA ARG A 57 8.44 -2.94 -4.68
C ARG A 57 7.64 -1.74 -4.20
N GLY A 58 6.61 -2.01 -3.41
CA GLY A 58 5.91 -1.00 -2.63
C GLY A 58 6.55 -0.77 -1.26
N MET A 59 6.01 0.18 -0.52
CA MET A 59 6.39 0.47 0.86
C MET A 59 5.20 0.22 1.78
N GLU A 60 5.39 -0.62 2.78
CA GLU A 60 4.45 -0.77 3.89
C GLU A 60 4.31 0.58 4.61
N ARG A 61 3.06 0.96 4.92
CA ARG A 61 2.71 2.16 5.70
C ARG A 61 1.55 1.80 6.63
N GLY A 62 1.86 1.00 7.64
CA GLY A 62 0.94 0.53 8.66
C GLY A 62 1.66 0.27 9.98
N THR A 63 1.24 -0.77 10.69
CA THR A 63 1.75 -1.09 12.03
C THR A 63 3.27 -1.32 12.05
N ILE A 64 3.87 -1.92 11.02
CA ILE A 64 5.33 -2.16 10.99
C ILE A 64 6.11 -0.83 10.94
N SER A 65 5.59 0.15 10.21
CA SER A 65 6.18 1.49 10.10
C SER A 65 5.87 2.39 11.30
N SER A 66 5.07 1.92 12.26
CA SER A 66 4.65 2.67 13.45
C SER A 66 5.69 2.59 14.57
N ILE A 67 5.41 3.27 15.68
CA ILE A 67 6.18 3.16 16.92
C ILE A 67 5.67 2.02 17.79
N ARG A 68 6.52 1.57 18.71
CA ARG A 68 6.19 0.58 19.74
C ARG A 68 6.01 1.25 21.09
N ASP A 69 5.28 0.60 21.99
CA ASP A 69 5.17 1.04 23.39
C ASP A 69 6.46 0.81 24.18
N GLU A 70 6.49 1.26 25.44
CA GLU A 70 7.66 1.09 26.33
C GLU A 70 8.00 -0.37 26.63
N SER A 71 7.02 -1.28 26.48
CA SER A 71 7.19 -2.73 26.66
C SER A 71 7.64 -3.43 25.38
N GLY A 72 7.77 -2.70 24.27
CA GLY A 72 8.16 -3.23 22.96
C GLY A 72 7.01 -3.86 22.17
N ASN A 73 5.76 -3.71 22.60
CA ASN A 73 4.60 -4.17 21.83
C ASN A 73 4.27 -3.20 20.69
N ASP A 74 3.75 -3.74 19.61
CA ASP A 74 3.28 -2.92 18.48
C ASP A 74 2.04 -2.12 18.90
N ILE A 75 2.06 -0.82 18.61
CA ILE A 75 0.86 0.03 18.64
C ILE A 75 0.24 -0.05 17.25
N LEU A 76 -0.93 -0.69 17.14
CA LEU A 76 -1.62 -0.88 15.87
C LEU A 76 -1.91 0.48 15.22
N ALA A 77 -1.59 0.59 13.93
CA ALA A 77 -1.82 1.80 13.17
C ALA A 77 -3.33 2.01 12.88
N ASP A 78 -3.77 3.26 12.79
CA ASP A 78 -5.16 3.56 12.40
C ASP A 78 -5.47 3.11 10.96
N VAL A 79 -4.43 2.96 10.13
CA VAL A 79 -4.52 2.56 8.73
C VAL A 79 -3.39 1.60 8.37
N GLU A 80 -3.69 0.65 7.48
CA GLU A 80 -2.72 -0.30 6.93
C GLU A 80 -2.64 -0.10 5.41
N LEU A 81 -1.59 0.58 4.94
CA LEU A 81 -1.47 0.98 3.54
C LEU A 81 -0.28 0.34 2.85
N LEU A 82 -0.48 -0.09 1.60
CA LEU A 82 0.61 -0.33 0.66
C LEU A 82 0.81 0.92 -0.20
N ARG A 83 1.91 1.64 0.00
CA ARG A 83 2.26 2.82 -0.79
C ARG A 83 3.09 2.45 -2.02
N LEU A 84 2.57 2.80 -3.19
CA LEU A 84 3.27 2.82 -4.47
C LEU A 84 3.73 4.25 -4.79
N ALA A 85 5.03 4.52 -4.57
CA ALA A 85 5.65 5.79 -4.89
C ALA A 85 6.20 5.77 -6.32
N PHE A 86 6.03 6.88 -7.04
CA PHE A 86 6.46 7.01 -8.44
C PHE A 86 7.58 8.05 -8.53
N PRO A 87 8.86 7.65 -8.67
CA PRO A 87 9.95 8.58 -8.88
C PRO A 87 9.74 9.41 -10.15
N ARG A 88 10.07 10.70 -10.05
CA ARG A 88 9.80 11.68 -11.12
C ARG A 88 10.60 11.32 -12.36
N ARG A 89 9.92 11.21 -13.51
CA ARG A 89 10.51 10.99 -14.85
C ARG A 89 11.25 9.63 -15.00
N VAL A 90 10.87 8.61 -14.24
CA VAL A 90 11.50 7.28 -14.30
C VAL A 90 10.63 6.25 -15.03
N PHE A 91 9.31 6.32 -14.89
CA PHE A 91 8.38 5.35 -15.48
C PHE A 91 7.67 5.88 -16.72
N THR A 92 7.11 4.98 -17.52
CA THR A 92 6.27 5.27 -18.68
C THR A 92 4.91 4.55 -18.55
N LEU A 93 3.92 4.96 -19.33
CA LEU A 93 2.62 4.27 -19.47
C LEU A 93 2.54 3.46 -20.77
N SER A 94 3.63 3.38 -21.54
CA SER A 94 3.60 2.97 -22.95
C SER A 94 3.75 1.46 -23.17
N GLN A 95 3.31 0.63 -22.23
CA GLN A 95 3.29 -0.82 -22.39
C GLN A 95 1.84 -1.29 -22.26
N THR A 96 1.14 -1.24 -23.40
CA THR A 96 -0.13 -1.93 -23.65
C THR A 96 0.13 -2.99 -24.70
#